data_AF-A0A3C1WLF0-F1
#
_entry.id   AF-A0A3C1WLF0-F1
#
_cell.length_a   1.000
_cell.length_b   1.000
_cell.length_c   1.000
_cell.angle_alpha   90.00
_cell.angle_beta   90.00
_cell.angle_gamma   90.00
#
_symmetry.space_group_name_H-M   'P 1'
#
loop_
_entity.id
_entity.type
_entity.pdbx_description
1 polymer ?
#
loop_
_entity_poly.entity_id
_entity_poly.type
_entity_poly.pdbx_seq_one_letter_code
_entity_poly.pdbx_strand_id
1 'polypeptide(L)'
;MTKRFRHSSTILLAQALCIGLAFSQTHRWSQVQSILGAVTNPADTAGPFTPLNIVLVWGEHDHATGQHEYEKFARGWQPLLAKMHNTTVSLAYYWPTEAQWQAADLVVMYLRTHNCQSNTGTTCTPLAGQTSPIVVDANKFAQMDAFLARGKGLVTMHPGNYPHQMYQDQWADRTGIAWKAGSTTATTTTYREGHLSLSFRKQTNSPILAGLPDTLQFDDEMYFPLFGHPDSVNVLATSNETFQSQTAARTALWTYSPPGKSGRVYGFIMGHLQTSFSDPVFRILLLRGMAWAANDNFNRYRRVVLDSAVYINDATQILTVPKTSRINPDGVNPFEWKGAEWKSDGRRKNALPTDK
;
A
#
# COMPACT_ATOMS: atom_id res chain seq x y z
N MET A 1 46.43 -36.28 15.89
CA MET A 1 45.81 -35.03 16.41
C MET A 1 44.74 -34.58 15.42
N THR A 2 43.46 -34.91 15.67
CA THR A 2 42.33 -34.47 14.83
C THR A 2 41.44 -33.54 15.66
N LYS A 3 41.56 -32.22 15.45
CA LYS A 3 40.64 -31.24 16.04
C LYS A 3 39.36 -31.19 15.21
N ARG A 4 38.26 -31.68 15.79
CA ARG A 4 36.90 -31.42 15.31
C ARG A 4 36.53 -29.96 15.59
N PHE A 5 36.29 -29.17 14.54
CA PHE A 5 35.61 -27.88 14.68
C PHE A 5 34.11 -28.11 14.87
N ARG A 6 33.57 -27.77 16.04
CA ARG A 6 32.14 -27.55 16.24
C ARG A 6 31.83 -26.13 15.79
N HIS A 7 31.11 -25.95 14.69
CA HIS A 7 30.50 -24.67 14.29
C HIS A 7 29.08 -24.95 13.81
N SER A 8 28.13 -25.06 14.74
CA SER A 8 26.70 -25.16 14.41
C SER A 8 25.91 -24.87 15.68
N SER A 9 25.62 -23.60 15.96
CA SER A 9 24.53 -23.16 16.87
C SER A 9 24.29 -21.65 16.78
N THR A 10 25.30 -20.85 16.40
CA THR A 10 25.21 -19.37 16.47
C THR A 10 24.53 -18.73 15.27
N ILE A 11 24.54 -19.38 14.10
CA ILE A 11 23.97 -18.81 12.86
C ILE A 11 22.43 -18.94 12.81
N LEU A 12 21.85 -20.01 13.37
CA LEU A 12 20.39 -20.18 13.42
C LEU A 12 19.71 -19.21 14.40
N LEU A 13 20.36 -18.90 15.53
CA LEU A 13 19.80 -17.92 16.48
C LEU A 13 19.78 -16.51 15.88
N ALA A 14 20.81 -16.11 15.12
CA ALA A 14 20.85 -14.79 14.48
C ALA A 14 19.81 -14.64 13.35
N GLN A 15 19.56 -15.68 12.56
CA GLN A 15 18.49 -15.68 11.56
C GLN A 15 17.09 -15.67 12.21
N ALA A 16 16.88 -16.41 13.30
CA ALA A 16 15.62 -16.38 14.06
C ALA A 16 15.40 -15.02 14.77
N LEU A 17 16.44 -14.36 15.26
CA LEU A 17 16.36 -13.02 15.87
C LEU A 17 16.08 -11.93 14.84
N CYS A 18 16.65 -12.03 13.63
CA CYS A 18 16.35 -11.10 12.53
C CYS A 18 14.92 -11.26 12.00
N ILE A 19 14.38 -12.49 12.01
CA ILE A 19 12.95 -12.73 11.75
C ILE A 19 12.10 -12.23 12.94
N GLY A 20 12.58 -12.32 14.17
CA GLY A 20 11.86 -11.82 15.36
C GLY A 20 11.71 -10.29 15.43
N LEU A 21 12.67 -9.54 14.87
CA LEU A 21 12.66 -8.07 14.91
C LEU A 21 11.97 -7.43 13.69
N ALA A 22 11.95 -8.09 12.52
CA ALA A 22 11.30 -7.58 11.31
C ALA A 22 9.76 -7.74 11.29
N PHE A 23 9.17 -8.41 12.28
CA PHE A 23 7.76 -8.81 12.28
C PHE A 23 7.02 -8.51 13.59
N SER A 24 7.54 -7.62 14.46
CA SER A 24 6.88 -7.23 15.72
C SER A 24 5.58 -6.43 15.54
N GLN A 25 5.22 -6.12 14.29
CA GLN A 25 4.25 -5.11 13.90
C GLN A 25 2.98 -5.66 13.25
N THR A 26 2.91 -6.97 12.96
CA THR A 26 1.74 -7.48 12.24
C THR A 26 0.53 -7.66 13.16
N HIS A 27 -0.65 -7.34 12.63
CA HIS A 27 -1.89 -7.45 13.39
C HIS A 27 -2.31 -8.91 13.61
N ARG A 28 -3.00 -9.15 14.74
CA ARG A 28 -3.51 -10.48 15.08
C ARG A 28 -4.56 -10.94 14.08
N TRP A 29 -4.56 -12.23 13.77
CA TRP A 29 -5.52 -12.82 12.85
C TRP A 29 -6.99 -12.55 13.23
N SER A 30 -7.33 -12.69 14.52
CA SER A 30 -8.68 -12.43 15.02
C SER A 30 -9.14 -10.99 14.79
N GLN A 31 -8.23 -10.02 14.93
CA GLN A 31 -8.50 -8.62 14.62
C GLN A 31 -8.71 -8.40 13.11
N VAL A 32 -7.87 -9.01 12.28
CA VAL A 32 -8.00 -8.96 10.82
C VAL A 32 -9.33 -9.55 10.36
N GLN A 33 -9.73 -10.70 10.90
CA GLN A 33 -11.01 -11.34 10.61
C GLN A 33 -12.19 -10.46 11.00
N SER A 34 -12.14 -9.82 12.18
CA SER A 34 -13.18 -8.90 12.64
C SER A 34 -13.35 -7.71 11.70
N ILE A 35 -12.24 -7.05 11.31
CA ILE A 35 -12.26 -5.91 10.39
C ILE A 35 -12.82 -6.30 9.03
N LEU A 36 -12.40 -7.45 8.50
CA LEU A 36 -12.93 -7.98 7.25
C LEU A 36 -14.42 -8.32 7.41
N GLY A 37 -14.84 -8.97 8.50
CA GLY A 37 -16.21 -9.34 8.80
C GLY A 37 -17.21 -8.17 8.82
N ALA A 38 -16.77 -6.94 9.08
CA ALA A 38 -17.66 -5.77 9.06
C ALA A 38 -18.08 -5.32 7.64
N VAL A 39 -17.39 -5.80 6.59
CA VAL A 39 -17.74 -5.54 5.19
C VAL A 39 -18.12 -6.88 4.57
N THR A 40 -19.32 -7.36 4.91
CA THR A 40 -19.87 -8.63 4.44
C THR A 40 -21.34 -8.48 4.10
N ASN A 41 -21.70 -7.48 3.27
CA ASN A 41 -23.01 -7.52 2.67
C ASN A 41 -23.00 -8.62 1.58
N PRO A 42 -23.75 -9.73 1.72
CA PRO A 42 -23.77 -10.81 0.73
C PRO A 42 -24.39 -10.34 -0.60
N ALA A 43 -25.17 -9.26 -0.60
CA ALA A 43 -25.64 -8.62 -1.83
C ALA A 43 -24.49 -8.01 -2.66
N ASP A 44 -23.37 -7.65 -2.01
CA ASP A 44 -22.18 -7.10 -2.66
C ASP A 44 -21.20 -8.19 -3.11
N THR A 45 -21.45 -9.48 -2.82
CA THR A 45 -20.60 -10.59 -3.31
C THR A 45 -21.10 -11.17 -4.63
N ALA A 46 -22.31 -10.80 -5.07
CA ALA A 46 -23.00 -11.36 -6.23
C ALA A 46 -23.54 -10.27 -7.17
N GLY A 47 -22.62 -9.58 -7.87
CA GLY A 47 -22.95 -8.77 -9.02
C GLY A 47 -21.90 -8.96 -10.12
N PRO A 48 -22.21 -8.73 -11.40
CA PRO A 48 -21.20 -8.75 -12.43
C PRO A 48 -20.18 -7.65 -12.14
N PHE A 49 -18.97 -8.04 -11.75
CA PHE A 49 -17.85 -7.12 -11.62
C PHE A 49 -17.54 -6.52 -13.00
N THR A 50 -17.80 -5.23 -13.18
CA THR A 50 -17.43 -4.50 -14.41
C THR A 50 -15.91 -4.54 -14.61
N PRO A 51 -15.41 -4.39 -15.84
CA PRO A 51 -13.96 -4.33 -16.07
C PRO A 51 -13.33 -3.21 -15.23
N LEU A 52 -12.21 -3.52 -14.58
CA LEU A 52 -11.43 -2.57 -13.79
C LEU A 52 -9.99 -2.54 -14.31
N ASN A 53 -9.55 -1.38 -14.80
CA ASN A 53 -8.20 -1.17 -15.29
C ASN A 53 -7.39 -0.34 -14.28
N ILE A 54 -6.38 -0.97 -13.69
CA ILE A 54 -5.48 -0.35 -12.71
C ILE A 54 -4.12 -0.07 -13.36
N VAL A 55 -3.57 1.12 -13.12
CA VAL A 55 -2.18 1.45 -13.44
C VAL A 55 -1.42 1.66 -12.14
N LEU A 56 -0.39 0.84 -11.90
CA LEU A 56 0.55 1.06 -10.80
C LEU A 56 1.75 1.86 -11.34
N VAL A 57 1.96 3.05 -10.79
CA VAL A 57 3.04 3.95 -11.18
C VAL A 57 4.16 3.85 -10.17
N TRP A 58 5.36 3.57 -10.66
CA TRP A 58 6.58 3.43 -9.86
C TRP A 58 7.73 4.20 -10.52
N GLY A 59 8.80 4.49 -9.79
CA GLY A 59 9.96 5.20 -10.32
C GLY A 59 11.28 4.61 -9.84
N GLU A 60 12.38 5.29 -10.12
CA GLU A 60 13.70 4.92 -9.60
C GLU A 60 13.71 4.81 -8.09
N HIS A 61 14.53 3.88 -7.60
CA HIS A 61 14.83 3.74 -6.19
C HIS A 61 15.57 4.98 -5.67
N ASP A 62 15.23 5.43 -4.47
CA ASP A 62 15.73 6.67 -3.89
C ASP A 62 16.12 6.58 -2.40
N HIS A 63 15.99 5.41 -1.77
CA HIS A 63 16.30 5.19 -0.34
C HIS A 63 17.23 3.98 -0.13
N ALA A 64 17.40 3.54 1.10
CA ALA A 64 18.10 2.30 1.41
C ALA A 64 17.22 1.07 1.08
N THR A 65 17.85 -0.11 0.93
CA THR A 65 17.11 -1.37 0.76
C THR A 65 16.07 -1.55 1.87
N GLY A 66 14.85 -1.90 1.48
CA GLY A 66 13.71 -2.05 2.38
C GLY A 66 12.89 -0.77 2.58
N GLN A 67 13.34 0.37 2.07
CA GLN A 67 12.61 1.63 2.05
C GLN A 67 12.32 2.06 0.60
N HIS A 68 11.14 2.63 0.35
CA HIS A 68 10.76 3.15 -0.98
C HIS A 68 11.01 2.16 -2.13
N GLU A 69 10.65 0.90 -1.89
CA GLU A 69 10.84 -0.22 -2.82
C GLU A 69 9.75 -0.19 -3.91
N TYR A 70 9.67 0.90 -4.68
CA TYR A 70 8.60 1.19 -5.63
C TYR A 70 8.41 0.09 -6.68
N GLU A 71 9.50 -0.37 -7.28
CA GLU A 71 9.47 -1.43 -8.29
C GLU A 71 8.97 -2.75 -7.70
N LYS A 72 9.42 -3.09 -6.49
CA LYS A 72 9.02 -4.30 -5.78
C LYS A 72 7.54 -4.26 -5.42
N PHE A 73 7.03 -3.11 -4.97
CA PHE A 73 5.60 -2.89 -4.81
C PHE A 73 4.87 -3.12 -6.13
N ALA A 74 5.23 -2.38 -7.20
CA ALA A 74 4.51 -2.44 -8.48
C ALA A 74 4.50 -3.85 -9.07
N ARG A 75 5.66 -4.51 -9.18
CA ARG A 75 5.78 -5.86 -9.75
C ARG A 75 5.22 -6.96 -8.85
N GLY A 76 5.24 -6.77 -7.53
CA GLY A 76 4.63 -7.70 -6.59
C GLY A 76 3.10 -7.58 -6.55
N TRP A 77 2.59 -6.36 -6.61
CA TRP A 77 1.16 -6.06 -6.52
C TRP A 77 0.42 -6.23 -7.85
N GLN A 78 1.08 -6.09 -9.00
CA GLN A 78 0.46 -6.35 -10.29
C GLN A 78 -0.18 -7.75 -10.38
N PRO A 79 0.55 -8.87 -10.19
CA PRO A 79 -0.05 -10.20 -10.23
C PRO A 79 -0.97 -10.49 -9.04
N LEU A 80 -0.81 -9.79 -7.91
CA LEU A 80 -1.73 -9.88 -6.77
C LEU A 80 -3.10 -9.29 -7.12
N LEU A 81 -3.14 -8.04 -7.57
CA LEU A 81 -4.34 -7.31 -7.94
C LEU A 81 -5.03 -7.92 -9.18
N ALA A 82 -4.27 -8.49 -10.12
CA ALA A 82 -4.83 -9.19 -11.28
C ALA A 82 -5.62 -10.47 -10.92
N LYS A 83 -5.53 -10.96 -9.67
CA LYS A 83 -6.39 -12.06 -9.17
C LYS A 83 -7.81 -11.61 -8.83
N MET A 84 -8.05 -10.29 -8.74
CA MET A 84 -9.38 -9.73 -8.55
C MET A 84 -10.26 -9.99 -9.77
N HIS A 85 -11.56 -10.12 -9.55
CA HIS A 85 -12.51 -10.39 -10.63
C HIS A 85 -12.47 -9.28 -11.68
N ASN A 86 -12.38 -9.65 -12.96
CA ASN A 86 -12.44 -8.74 -14.11
C ASN A 86 -11.49 -7.53 -14.01
N THR A 87 -10.27 -7.76 -13.51
CA THR A 87 -9.28 -6.70 -13.29
C THR A 87 -8.06 -6.89 -14.19
N THR A 88 -7.70 -5.83 -14.91
CA THR A 88 -6.43 -5.72 -15.62
C THR A 88 -5.52 -4.76 -14.89
N VAL A 89 -4.23 -5.12 -14.75
CA VAL A 89 -3.24 -4.28 -14.07
C VAL A 89 -2.04 -4.07 -14.97
N SER A 90 -1.77 -2.82 -15.30
CA SER A 90 -0.59 -2.40 -16.05
C SER A 90 0.38 -1.62 -15.17
N LEU A 91 1.64 -1.61 -15.57
CA LEU A 91 2.69 -0.85 -14.89
C LEU A 91 3.05 0.37 -15.72
N ALA A 92 3.33 1.48 -15.05
CA ALA A 92 3.91 2.66 -15.65
C ALA A 92 5.17 3.05 -14.88
N TYR A 93 6.27 3.21 -15.61
CA TYR A 93 7.51 3.71 -15.05
C TYR A 93 7.50 5.24 -15.18
N TYR A 94 7.59 5.92 -14.04
CA TYR A 94 7.40 7.35 -13.80
C TYR A 94 6.01 7.93 -14.11
N TRP A 95 5.49 7.71 -15.32
CA TRP A 95 4.24 8.33 -15.73
C TRP A 95 3.45 7.41 -16.67
N PRO A 96 2.11 7.29 -16.50
CA PRO A 96 1.30 6.54 -17.45
C PRO A 96 1.38 7.13 -18.86
N THR A 97 1.39 6.25 -19.85
CA THR A 97 1.22 6.63 -21.27
C THR A 97 -0.18 7.22 -21.51
N GLU A 98 -0.37 7.93 -22.61
CA GLU A 98 -1.70 8.45 -22.98
C GLU A 98 -2.75 7.34 -23.06
N ALA A 99 -2.41 6.19 -23.66
CA ALA A 99 -3.31 5.04 -23.73
C ALA A 99 -3.67 4.50 -22.34
N GLN A 100 -2.72 4.47 -21.40
CA GLN A 100 -3.00 4.09 -20.02
C GLN A 100 -3.90 5.11 -19.32
N TRP A 101 -3.65 6.41 -19.50
CA TRP A 101 -4.52 7.46 -18.94
C TRP A 101 -5.94 7.37 -19.48
N GLN A 102 -6.14 7.04 -20.74
CA GLN A 102 -7.47 6.91 -21.34
C GLN A 102 -8.21 5.65 -20.84
N ALA A 103 -7.52 4.52 -20.74
CA ALA A 103 -8.12 3.23 -20.38
C ALA A 103 -8.28 3.01 -18.87
N ALA A 104 -7.50 3.68 -18.03
CA ALA A 104 -7.49 3.45 -16.59
C ALA A 104 -8.80 3.85 -15.91
N ASP A 105 -9.18 3.05 -14.91
CA ASP A 105 -10.20 3.36 -13.92
C ASP A 105 -9.59 3.83 -12.60
N LEU A 106 -8.38 3.35 -12.31
CA LEU A 106 -7.62 3.67 -11.10
C LEU A 106 -6.14 3.83 -11.45
N VAL A 107 -5.53 4.92 -10.98
CA VAL A 107 -4.08 5.13 -11.02
C VAL A 107 -3.54 5.22 -9.60
N VAL A 108 -2.51 4.43 -9.29
CA VAL A 108 -1.83 4.43 -7.98
C VAL A 108 -0.43 4.99 -8.16
N MET A 109 -0.18 6.16 -7.58
CA MET A 109 1.11 6.84 -7.58
C MET A 109 1.88 6.46 -6.32
N TYR A 110 2.83 5.53 -6.45
CA TYR A 110 3.79 5.19 -5.41
C TYR A 110 5.22 5.29 -5.97
N LEU A 111 5.72 6.51 -5.95
CA LEU A 111 7.02 6.91 -6.47
C LEU A 111 7.36 8.29 -5.91
N ARG A 112 8.64 8.65 -5.93
CA ARG A 112 9.03 10.05 -5.81
C ARG A 112 8.58 10.80 -7.06
N THR A 113 7.77 11.85 -6.90
CA THR A 113 7.19 12.59 -8.04
C THR A 113 8.14 13.63 -8.67
N HIS A 114 9.40 13.65 -8.21
CA HIS A 114 10.50 14.37 -8.83
C HIS A 114 11.82 13.76 -8.37
N ASN A 115 12.80 13.68 -9.25
CA ASN A 115 14.14 13.18 -8.94
C ASN A 115 15.18 14.29 -9.01
N CYS A 116 14.80 15.45 -8.48
CA CYS A 116 15.67 16.62 -8.38
C CYS A 116 16.62 16.51 -7.19
N GLN A 117 17.87 16.92 -7.37
CA GLN A 117 18.86 17.10 -6.29
C GLN A 117 18.37 18.09 -5.23
N SER A 118 17.81 19.21 -5.68
CA SER A 118 17.11 20.17 -4.84
C SER A 118 15.61 19.99 -5.01
N ASN A 119 14.85 20.10 -3.93
CA ASN A 119 13.40 20.22 -4.00
C ASN A 119 12.93 21.68 -4.01
N THR A 120 13.86 22.64 -3.99
CA THR A 120 13.59 24.08 -4.07
C THR A 120 13.90 24.66 -5.44
N GLY A 121 13.29 25.80 -5.73
CA GLY A 121 13.59 26.64 -6.88
C GLY A 121 12.78 26.29 -8.12
N THR A 122 13.16 26.91 -9.23
CA THR A 122 12.48 26.79 -10.54
C THR A 122 13.23 25.85 -11.50
N THR A 123 14.33 25.25 -11.05
CA THR A 123 15.18 24.37 -11.84
C THR A 123 15.29 23.00 -11.17
N CYS A 124 15.45 21.96 -11.97
CA CYS A 124 15.64 20.61 -11.48
C CYS A 124 16.85 19.95 -12.15
N THR A 125 17.91 19.74 -11.38
CA THR A 125 19.03 18.89 -11.76
C THR A 125 18.74 17.47 -11.29
N PRO A 126 18.79 16.44 -12.15
CA PRO A 126 18.57 15.06 -11.73
C PRO A 126 19.53 14.60 -10.64
N LEU A 127 19.07 13.71 -9.75
CA LEU A 127 19.95 12.92 -8.89
C LEU A 127 20.94 12.14 -9.76
N ALA A 128 22.18 12.02 -9.28
CA ALA A 128 23.24 11.34 -10.03
C ALA A 128 22.82 9.90 -10.37
N GLY A 129 22.93 9.51 -11.63
CA GLY A 129 22.52 8.18 -12.12
C GLY A 129 21.03 8.02 -12.43
N GLN A 130 20.21 9.07 -12.31
CA GLN A 130 18.78 9.03 -12.63
C GLN A 130 18.44 9.87 -13.86
N THR A 131 17.46 9.41 -14.65
CA THR A 131 17.20 9.92 -16.01
C THR A 131 16.05 10.91 -16.12
N SER A 132 15.16 10.98 -15.12
CA SER A 132 13.94 11.79 -15.17
C SER A 132 13.82 12.79 -14.00
N PRO A 133 14.25 14.05 -14.16
CA PRO A 133 14.28 15.04 -13.08
C PRO A 133 12.89 15.41 -12.54
N ILE A 134 11.91 15.65 -13.42
CA ILE A 134 10.56 16.10 -13.06
C ILE A 134 9.55 15.08 -13.56
N VAL A 135 8.90 14.39 -12.63
CA VAL A 135 7.91 13.36 -12.97
C VAL A 135 6.54 13.97 -13.18
N VAL A 136 6.22 15.12 -12.58
CA VAL A 136 4.94 15.82 -12.72
C VAL A 136 5.18 17.24 -13.21
N ASP A 137 4.46 17.68 -14.25
CA ASP A 137 4.53 19.01 -14.84
C ASP A 137 3.15 19.47 -15.38
N ALA A 138 3.12 20.64 -16.02
CA ALA A 138 1.91 21.24 -16.59
C ALA A 138 1.16 20.33 -17.59
N ASN A 139 1.86 19.60 -18.47
CA ASN A 139 1.21 18.73 -19.45
C ASN A 139 0.59 17.50 -18.77
N LYS A 140 1.31 16.97 -17.77
CA LYS A 140 0.87 15.84 -16.96
C LYS A 140 -0.35 16.18 -16.10
N PHE A 141 -0.45 17.43 -15.65
CA PHE A 141 -1.65 17.92 -14.98
C PHE A 141 -2.90 17.91 -15.88
N ALA A 142 -2.77 18.22 -17.16
CA ALA A 142 -3.89 18.11 -18.10
C ALA A 142 -4.38 16.66 -18.24
N GLN A 143 -3.48 15.68 -18.25
CA GLN A 143 -3.84 14.25 -18.28
C GLN A 143 -4.57 13.82 -16.99
N MET A 144 -4.07 14.24 -15.83
CA MET A 144 -4.76 14.01 -14.54
C MET A 144 -6.15 14.65 -14.52
N ASP A 145 -6.27 15.88 -15.03
CA ASP A 145 -7.54 16.60 -15.06
C ASP A 145 -8.58 15.95 -15.96
N ALA A 146 -8.15 15.43 -17.12
CA ALA A 146 -9.02 14.69 -18.03
C ALA A 146 -9.45 13.36 -17.38
N PHE A 147 -8.52 12.66 -16.73
CA PHE A 147 -8.80 11.42 -16.00
C PHE A 147 -9.81 11.62 -14.86
N LEU A 148 -9.58 12.62 -13.99
CA LEU A 148 -10.48 12.96 -12.88
C LEU A 148 -11.83 13.50 -13.37
N ALA A 149 -11.87 14.23 -14.50
CA ALA A 149 -13.12 14.70 -15.09
C ALA A 149 -14.02 13.53 -15.52
N ARG A 150 -13.44 12.42 -15.98
CA ARG A 150 -14.17 11.18 -16.33
C ARG A 150 -14.62 10.35 -15.13
N GLY A 151 -14.48 10.86 -13.90
CA GLY A 151 -14.92 10.15 -12.70
C GLY A 151 -13.96 9.07 -12.21
N LYS A 152 -12.71 9.06 -12.69
CA LYS A 152 -11.74 8.00 -12.38
C LYS A 152 -10.96 8.27 -11.08
N GLY A 153 -10.37 7.22 -10.52
CA GLY A 153 -9.78 7.24 -9.19
C GLY A 153 -8.27 7.44 -9.18
N LEU A 154 -7.77 8.29 -8.28
CA LEU A 154 -6.33 8.47 -8.04
C LEU A 154 -5.99 8.06 -6.60
N VAL A 155 -4.89 7.34 -6.41
CA VAL A 155 -4.30 7.09 -5.09
C VAL A 155 -2.90 7.69 -5.07
N THR A 156 -2.61 8.52 -4.07
CA THR A 156 -1.27 9.08 -3.84
C THR A 156 -0.70 8.50 -2.55
N MET A 157 0.37 7.73 -2.70
CA MET A 157 0.97 6.99 -1.59
C MET A 157 2.32 7.58 -1.21
N HIS A 158 2.51 7.86 0.07
CA HIS A 158 3.80 8.25 0.65
C HIS A 158 4.54 9.31 -0.19
N PRO A 159 5.66 9.07 -0.91
CA PRO A 159 6.35 10.12 -1.68
C PRO A 159 5.62 10.49 -2.97
N GLY A 160 4.56 9.75 -3.33
CA GLY A 160 3.53 10.18 -4.29
C GLY A 160 2.80 11.44 -3.83
N ASN A 161 2.93 11.84 -2.55
CA ASN A 161 2.43 13.10 -2.00
C ASN A 161 3.52 14.18 -1.90
N TYR A 162 4.68 13.99 -2.52
CA TYR A 162 5.80 14.90 -2.44
C TYR A 162 6.15 15.49 -3.82
N PRO A 163 5.41 16.51 -4.29
CA PRO A 163 5.70 17.24 -5.52
C PRO A 163 6.90 18.17 -5.35
N HIS A 164 7.58 18.48 -6.46
CA HIS A 164 8.59 19.54 -6.49
C HIS A 164 7.97 20.92 -6.19
N GLN A 165 8.72 21.85 -5.58
CA GLN A 165 8.21 23.17 -5.16
C GLN A 165 7.49 23.93 -6.27
N MET A 166 7.97 23.83 -7.50
CA MET A 166 7.39 24.52 -8.67
C MET A 166 5.97 24.06 -9.04
N TYR A 167 5.54 22.89 -8.58
CA TYR A 167 4.27 22.25 -8.95
C TYR A 167 3.40 21.87 -7.76
N GLN A 168 3.81 22.20 -6.53
CA GLN A 168 3.15 21.71 -5.32
C GLN A 168 1.73 22.24 -5.14
N ASP A 169 1.45 23.47 -5.57
CA ASP A 169 0.10 24.05 -5.51
C ASP A 169 -0.82 23.34 -6.49
N GLN A 170 -0.38 23.18 -7.75
CA GLN A 170 -1.14 22.47 -8.78
C GLN A 170 -1.31 20.98 -8.44
N TRP A 171 -0.34 20.36 -7.77
CA TRP A 171 -0.50 19.00 -7.25
C TRP A 171 -1.58 18.96 -6.16
N ALA A 172 -1.52 19.88 -5.18
CA ALA A 172 -2.52 19.97 -4.12
C ALA A 172 -3.93 20.26 -4.64
N ASP A 173 -4.10 21.05 -5.71
CA ASP A 173 -5.41 21.24 -6.36
C ASP A 173 -6.07 19.93 -6.82
N ARG A 174 -5.25 18.91 -7.11
CA ARG A 174 -5.71 17.60 -7.58
C ARG A 174 -5.75 16.56 -6.46
N THR A 175 -4.93 16.70 -5.42
CA THR A 175 -4.81 15.71 -4.34
C THR A 175 -5.40 16.16 -3.00
N GLY A 176 -5.84 17.42 -2.91
CA GLY A 176 -6.31 18.08 -1.72
C GLY A 176 -5.15 18.60 -0.88
N ILE A 177 -4.27 17.72 -0.41
CA ILE A 177 -3.09 18.08 0.37
C ILE A 177 -1.84 17.32 -0.09
N ALA A 178 -0.66 17.84 0.25
CA ALA A 178 0.65 17.30 -0.13
C ALA A 178 1.74 17.68 0.88
N TRP A 179 2.88 16.99 0.84
CA TRP A 179 4.08 17.40 1.56
C TRP A 179 4.71 18.61 0.85
N LYS A 180 4.98 19.67 1.61
CA LYS A 180 5.46 20.94 1.06
C LYS A 180 6.95 20.86 0.75
N ALA A 181 7.31 20.98 -0.52
CA ALA A 181 8.69 21.03 -0.94
C ALA A 181 9.34 22.38 -0.60
N GLY A 182 10.65 22.32 -0.38
CA GLY A 182 11.50 23.50 -0.24
C GLY A 182 11.51 24.20 1.12
N SER A 183 10.94 23.58 2.14
CA SER A 183 11.25 23.94 3.53
C SER A 183 12.57 23.28 3.90
N THR A 184 13.51 24.02 4.48
CA THR A 184 14.43 23.38 5.44
C THR A 184 13.51 22.66 6.43
N THR A 185 13.65 21.33 6.55
CA THR A 185 12.65 20.37 7.06
C THR A 185 12.14 20.61 8.49
N ALA A 186 12.50 21.72 9.12
CA ALA A 186 12.09 22.11 10.46
C ALA A 186 11.14 23.34 10.51
N THR A 187 10.99 24.12 9.43
CA THR A 187 10.28 25.43 9.51
C THR A 187 8.83 25.42 9.00
N THR A 188 8.46 24.60 8.03
CA THR A 188 7.05 24.51 7.59
C THR A 188 6.48 23.10 7.57
N THR A 189 7.32 22.09 7.38
CA THR A 189 6.93 20.67 7.35
C THR A 189 8.15 19.82 7.66
N THR A 190 7.93 18.64 8.23
CA THR A 190 8.93 17.65 8.60
C THR A 190 8.44 16.25 8.23
N TYR A 191 9.31 15.27 8.44
CA TYR A 191 8.96 13.87 8.46
C TYR A 191 9.51 13.20 9.72
N ARG A 192 9.00 12.02 10.06
CA ARG A 192 9.69 11.08 10.94
C ARG A 192 9.33 9.65 10.57
N GLU A 193 10.33 8.78 10.60
CA GLU A 193 10.16 7.33 10.62
C GLU A 193 9.96 6.87 12.07
N GLY A 194 9.11 5.85 12.29
CA GLY A 194 8.97 5.17 13.57
C GLY A 194 7.52 4.80 13.89
N HIS A 195 7.25 4.63 15.18
CA HIS A 195 5.94 4.19 15.65
C HIS A 195 4.85 5.25 15.42
N LEU A 196 3.77 4.85 14.78
CA LEU A 196 2.60 5.67 14.44
C LEU A 196 1.38 5.10 15.15
N SER A 197 0.71 5.94 15.94
CA SER A 197 -0.63 5.65 16.47
C SER A 197 -1.65 6.37 15.61
N LEU A 198 -2.36 5.62 14.76
CA LEU A 198 -3.42 6.18 13.93
C LEU A 198 -4.75 6.16 14.68
N SER A 199 -5.35 7.33 14.86
CA SER A 199 -6.72 7.51 15.35
C SER A 199 -7.67 7.69 14.16
N PHE A 200 -8.69 6.84 14.05
CA PHE A 200 -9.63 6.87 12.93
C PHE A 200 -10.83 7.77 13.21
N ARG A 201 -11.19 8.61 12.24
CA ARG A 201 -12.35 9.50 12.32
C ARG A 201 -13.63 8.76 11.94
N LYS A 202 -14.10 7.88 12.83
CA LYS A 202 -15.27 7.02 12.63
C LYS A 202 -16.55 7.81 12.32
N GLN A 203 -16.68 9.04 12.81
CA GLN A 203 -17.78 9.95 12.53
C GLN A 203 -17.94 10.32 11.05
N THR A 204 -16.91 10.08 10.22
CA THR A 204 -17.01 10.26 8.76
C THR A 204 -17.92 9.22 8.10
N ASN A 205 -18.26 8.13 8.80
CA ASN A 205 -18.99 6.97 8.26
C ASN A 205 -18.41 6.42 6.95
N SER A 206 -17.12 6.65 6.70
CA SER A 206 -16.46 6.19 5.48
C SER A 206 -16.42 4.67 5.44
N PRO A 207 -16.81 4.02 4.32
CA PRO A 207 -16.74 2.57 4.16
C PRO A 207 -15.31 2.03 4.26
N ILE A 208 -14.29 2.88 4.02
CA ILE A 208 -12.88 2.52 4.24
C ILE A 208 -12.64 2.11 5.70
N LEU A 209 -13.31 2.77 6.64
CA LEU A 209 -13.11 2.60 8.07
C LEU A 209 -14.00 1.53 8.71
N ALA A 210 -14.86 0.85 7.93
CA ALA A 210 -15.81 -0.13 8.45
C ALA A 210 -15.11 -1.25 9.24
N GLY A 211 -15.57 -1.55 10.45
CA GLY A 211 -14.98 -2.58 11.32
C GLY A 211 -13.61 -2.30 11.92
N LEU A 212 -12.93 -1.20 11.53
CA LEU A 212 -11.69 -0.81 12.21
C LEU A 212 -11.98 -0.37 13.66
N PRO A 213 -11.08 -0.67 14.61
CA PRO A 213 -11.14 -0.08 15.94
C PRO A 213 -10.88 1.44 15.88
N ASP A 214 -10.97 2.12 17.02
CA ASP A 214 -10.72 3.57 17.10
C ASP A 214 -9.26 3.93 16.82
N THR A 215 -8.33 3.06 17.21
CA THR A 215 -6.90 3.25 16.99
C THR A 215 -6.20 1.98 16.52
N LEU A 216 -5.16 2.15 15.72
CA LEU A 216 -4.22 1.09 15.30
C LEU A 216 -2.80 1.63 15.33
N GLN A 217 -1.84 0.72 15.47
CA GLN A 217 -0.42 1.04 15.51
C GLN A 217 0.28 0.51 14.25
N PHE A 218 1.22 1.28 13.73
CA PHE A 218 2.07 0.90 12.60
C PHE A 218 3.47 1.48 12.80
N ASP A 219 4.51 0.80 12.34
CA ASP A 219 5.82 1.41 12.11
C ASP A 219 5.90 1.77 10.64
N ASP A 220 6.08 3.05 10.36
CA ASP A 220 6.23 3.59 9.01
C ASP A 220 6.79 5.02 9.11
N GLU A 221 6.69 5.82 8.05
CA GLU A 221 7.05 7.24 8.06
C GLU A 221 5.82 8.13 7.81
N MET A 222 5.82 9.29 8.47
CA MET A 222 4.77 10.28 8.34
C MET A 222 5.35 11.64 7.91
N TYR A 223 4.65 12.35 7.00
CA TYR A 223 4.95 13.73 6.62
C TYR A 223 3.95 14.69 7.26
N PHE A 224 4.42 15.76 7.91
CA PHE A 224 3.55 16.72 8.58
C PHE A 224 4.22 18.06 8.94
N PRO A 225 3.44 19.15 9.07
CA PRO A 225 2.09 19.29 8.53
C PRO A 225 2.06 19.23 7.00
N LEU A 226 0.90 18.84 6.47
CA LEU A 226 0.64 18.83 5.03
C LEU A 226 0.10 20.19 4.58
N PHE A 227 0.48 20.59 3.37
CA PHE A 227 0.10 21.83 2.70
C PHE A 227 -1.04 21.58 1.70
N GLY A 228 -1.71 22.64 1.26
CA GLY A 228 -2.75 22.60 0.23
C GLY A 228 -4.09 23.07 0.77
N HIS A 229 -5.11 22.22 0.62
CA HIS A 229 -6.51 22.47 0.94
C HIS A 229 -7.00 21.62 2.13
N PRO A 230 -6.41 21.75 3.34
CA PRO A 230 -6.74 20.89 4.48
C PRO A 230 -8.21 20.96 4.91
N ASP A 231 -8.88 22.08 4.67
CA ASP A 231 -10.31 22.26 4.99
C ASP A 231 -11.24 21.61 3.94
N SER A 232 -10.70 21.21 2.80
CA SER A 232 -11.47 20.58 1.71
C SER A 232 -11.33 19.07 1.65
N VAL A 233 -10.42 18.47 2.42
CA VAL A 233 -10.25 17.02 2.48
C VAL A 233 -11.11 16.41 3.60
N ASN A 234 -11.67 15.24 3.34
CA ASN A 234 -12.28 14.43 4.38
C ASN A 234 -11.20 13.55 5.03
N VAL A 235 -10.70 13.98 6.18
CA VAL A 235 -9.68 13.28 6.97
C VAL A 235 -10.26 12.00 7.56
N LEU A 236 -9.64 10.86 7.27
CA LEU A 236 -10.07 9.54 7.74
C LEU A 236 -9.27 9.05 8.94
N ALA A 237 -7.99 9.41 9.02
CA ALA A 237 -7.14 9.06 10.15
C ALA A 237 -6.11 10.15 10.42
N THR A 238 -5.73 10.29 11.68
CA THR A 238 -4.68 11.20 12.13
C THR A 238 -3.68 10.49 13.04
N SER A 239 -2.45 10.99 13.11
CA SER A 239 -1.52 10.66 14.21
C SER A 239 -1.15 11.92 14.99
N ASN A 240 -0.90 11.80 16.28
CA ASN A 240 -0.46 12.93 17.11
C ASN A 240 1.04 13.15 16.92
N GLU A 241 1.39 14.30 16.35
CA GLU A 241 2.75 14.61 15.97
C GLU A 241 3.23 15.93 16.55
N THR A 242 4.47 15.92 17.05
CA THR A 242 5.12 17.11 17.61
C THR A 242 5.94 17.80 16.54
N PHE A 243 5.56 19.03 16.24
CA PHE A 243 6.29 19.91 15.32
C PHE A 243 6.41 21.29 15.95
N GLN A 244 7.62 21.86 15.97
CA GLN A 244 7.89 23.17 16.60
C GLN A 244 7.36 23.25 18.05
N SER A 245 7.65 22.22 18.83
CA SER A 245 7.23 22.08 20.24
C SER A 245 5.71 22.03 20.45
N GLN A 246 4.91 21.84 19.40
CA GLN A 246 3.46 21.69 19.48
C GLN A 246 3.04 20.31 18.98
N THR A 247 2.33 19.57 19.83
CA THR A 247 1.70 18.30 19.45
C THR A 247 0.29 18.57 18.92
N ALA A 248 0.01 18.06 17.73
CA ALA A 248 -1.32 18.16 17.13
C ALA A 248 -1.65 16.89 16.34
N ALA A 249 -2.95 16.62 16.17
CA ALA A 249 -3.42 15.55 15.28
C ALA A 249 -3.14 15.94 13.81
N ARG A 250 -2.24 15.23 13.15
CA ARG A 250 -1.84 15.43 11.75
C ARG A 250 -2.48 14.37 10.86
N THR A 251 -2.90 14.77 9.67
CA THR A 251 -3.58 13.89 8.71
C THR A 251 -2.65 12.78 8.22
N ALA A 252 -3.09 11.54 8.33
CA ALA A 252 -2.40 10.36 7.80
C ALA A 252 -3.13 9.76 6.59
N LEU A 253 -4.46 9.74 6.63
CA LEU A 253 -5.30 9.22 5.56
C LEU A 253 -6.40 10.24 5.25
N TRP A 254 -6.67 10.49 3.97
CA TRP A 254 -7.74 11.39 3.57
C TRP A 254 -8.37 10.98 2.25
N THR A 255 -9.57 11.50 2.04
CA THR A 255 -10.30 11.42 0.77
C THR A 255 -10.57 12.82 0.28
N TYR A 256 -10.53 12.99 -1.04
CA TYR A 256 -10.72 14.28 -1.68
C TYR A 256 -11.50 14.11 -2.98
N SER A 257 -12.39 15.06 -3.26
CA SER A 257 -13.09 15.18 -4.54
C SER A 257 -12.74 16.55 -5.10
N PRO A 258 -11.84 16.63 -6.09
CA PRO A 258 -11.39 17.91 -6.65
C PRO A 258 -12.58 18.73 -7.19
N PRO A 259 -12.67 20.04 -6.87
CA PRO A 259 -13.75 20.90 -7.34
C PRO A 259 -13.95 20.81 -8.87
N GLY A 260 -15.21 20.70 -9.29
CA GLY A 260 -15.55 20.60 -10.72
C GLY A 260 -15.19 19.27 -11.39
N LYS A 261 -14.74 18.26 -10.65
CA LYS A 261 -14.46 16.90 -11.14
C LYS A 261 -15.41 15.89 -10.50
N SER A 262 -15.65 14.77 -11.19
CA SER A 262 -16.39 13.63 -10.64
C SER A 262 -15.47 12.55 -10.06
N GLY A 263 -14.16 12.66 -10.29
CA GLY A 263 -13.14 11.73 -9.84
C GLY A 263 -12.86 11.83 -8.35
N ARG A 264 -12.22 10.81 -7.81
CA ARG A 264 -11.96 10.67 -6.37
C ARG A 264 -10.48 10.44 -6.13
N VAL A 265 -9.93 11.12 -5.13
CA VAL A 265 -8.53 10.97 -4.72
C VAL A 265 -8.45 10.43 -3.31
N TYR A 266 -7.67 9.38 -3.12
CA TYR A 266 -7.34 8.82 -1.82
C TYR A 266 -5.86 9.06 -1.51
N GLY A 267 -5.61 9.81 -0.44
CA GLY A 267 -4.26 10.03 0.05
C GLY A 267 -3.93 9.09 1.20
N PHE A 268 -2.76 8.47 1.08
CA PHE A 268 -2.28 7.46 2.01
C PHE A 268 -0.82 7.79 2.38
N ILE A 269 -0.59 8.36 3.56
CA ILE A 269 0.74 8.92 3.87
C ILE A 269 1.80 7.87 4.14
N MET A 270 1.41 6.67 4.59
CA MET A 270 2.34 5.58 4.94
C MET A 270 2.79 4.82 3.69
N GLY A 271 3.82 3.98 3.82
CA GLY A 271 4.36 3.17 2.74
C GLY A 271 5.87 3.33 2.57
N HIS A 272 6.57 3.91 3.54
CA HIS A 272 8.02 4.02 3.56
C HIS A 272 8.67 2.65 3.57
N LEU A 273 8.20 1.78 4.48
CA LEU A 273 8.78 0.48 4.75
C LEU A 273 8.15 -0.59 3.86
N GLN A 274 9.00 -1.36 3.19
CA GLN A 274 8.56 -2.49 2.37
C GLN A 274 7.83 -3.57 3.20
N THR A 275 8.12 -3.66 4.49
CA THR A 275 7.46 -4.57 5.44
C THR A 275 6.01 -4.21 5.68
N SER A 276 5.62 -2.92 5.64
CA SER A 276 4.24 -2.46 5.81
C SER A 276 3.29 -3.11 4.81
N PHE A 277 3.74 -3.32 3.57
CA PHE A 277 2.95 -3.99 2.53
C PHE A 277 2.71 -5.47 2.78
N SER A 278 3.27 -6.07 3.84
CA SER A 278 2.97 -7.45 4.26
C SER A 278 1.95 -7.49 5.40
N ASP A 279 1.68 -6.37 6.07
CA ASP A 279 0.70 -6.28 7.13
C ASP A 279 -0.74 -6.31 6.54
N PRO A 280 -1.61 -7.21 7.01
CA PRO A 280 -2.96 -7.36 6.46
C PRO A 280 -3.86 -6.15 6.73
N VAL A 281 -3.70 -5.45 7.84
CA VAL A 281 -4.51 -4.25 8.17
C VAL A 281 -4.03 -3.05 7.36
N PHE A 282 -2.72 -2.88 7.16
CA PHE A 282 -2.18 -1.90 6.21
C PHE A 282 -2.75 -2.13 4.82
N ARG A 283 -2.75 -3.40 4.36
CA ARG A 283 -3.37 -3.79 3.08
C ARG A 283 -4.86 -3.49 3.04
N ILE A 284 -5.61 -3.75 4.11
CA ILE A 284 -7.03 -3.40 4.19
C ILE A 284 -7.22 -1.90 3.95
N LEU A 285 -6.47 -1.05 4.65
CA LEU A 285 -6.58 0.40 4.51
C LEU A 285 -6.30 0.84 3.06
N LEU A 286 -5.20 0.34 2.47
CA LEU A 286 -4.81 0.66 1.10
C LEU A 286 -5.85 0.17 0.08
N LEU A 287 -6.20 -1.12 0.12
CA LEU A 287 -7.11 -1.74 -0.85
C LEU A 287 -8.54 -1.17 -0.77
N ARG A 288 -9.01 -0.83 0.45
CA ARG A 288 -10.30 -0.17 0.63
C ARG A 288 -10.29 1.26 0.09
N GLY A 289 -9.18 1.98 0.28
CA GLY A 289 -8.99 3.30 -0.32
C GLY A 289 -8.95 3.26 -1.84
N MET A 290 -8.28 2.24 -2.41
CA MET A 290 -8.30 1.97 -3.85
C MET A 290 -9.73 1.71 -4.37
N ALA A 291 -10.50 0.87 -3.68
CA ALA A 291 -11.90 0.60 -4.03
C ALA A 291 -12.75 1.88 -3.98
N TRP A 292 -12.60 2.68 -2.92
CA TRP A 292 -13.32 3.95 -2.78
C TRP A 292 -12.98 4.94 -3.90
N ALA A 293 -11.69 5.09 -4.22
CA ALA A 293 -11.22 6.00 -5.27
C ALA A 293 -11.70 5.55 -6.65
N ALA A 294 -11.68 4.25 -6.94
CA ALA A 294 -12.21 3.67 -8.17
C ALA A 294 -13.75 3.70 -8.24
N ASN A 295 -14.44 4.11 -7.17
CA ASN A 295 -15.89 3.95 -7.01
C ASN A 295 -16.35 2.51 -7.29
N ASP A 296 -15.59 1.54 -6.80
CA ASP A 296 -15.81 0.12 -7.04
C ASP A 296 -16.25 -0.61 -5.77
N ASN A 297 -16.71 -1.85 -5.95
CA ASN A 297 -17.15 -2.71 -4.87
C ASN A 297 -15.96 -3.20 -4.02
N PHE A 298 -15.98 -2.89 -2.73
CA PHE A 298 -14.95 -3.25 -1.76
C PHE A 298 -14.70 -4.77 -1.68
N ASN A 299 -15.72 -5.59 -1.94
CA ASN A 299 -15.58 -7.05 -1.94
C ASN A 299 -14.69 -7.57 -3.07
N ARG A 300 -14.56 -6.85 -4.18
CA ARG A 300 -13.61 -7.22 -5.26
C ARG A 300 -12.17 -7.34 -4.72
N TYR A 301 -11.82 -6.44 -3.80
CA TYR A 301 -10.48 -6.32 -3.22
C TYR A 301 -10.25 -7.23 -2.02
N ARG A 302 -11.33 -7.69 -1.36
CA ARG A 302 -11.27 -8.49 -0.12
C ARG A 302 -10.36 -9.71 -0.25
N ARG A 303 -10.42 -10.42 -1.37
CA ARG A 303 -9.69 -11.68 -1.57
C ARG A 303 -8.16 -11.50 -1.59
N VAL A 304 -7.69 -10.36 -2.08
CA VAL A 304 -6.24 -10.11 -2.25
C VAL A 304 -5.59 -9.49 -1.02
N VAL A 305 -6.38 -9.06 -0.02
CA VAL A 305 -5.86 -8.57 1.27
C VAL A 305 -4.89 -9.59 1.88
N LEU A 306 -5.29 -10.85 1.89
CA LEU A 306 -4.62 -11.89 2.65
C LEU A 306 -3.61 -12.69 1.86
N ASP A 307 -3.61 -12.62 0.53
CA ASP A 307 -2.70 -13.41 -0.28
C ASP A 307 -1.24 -12.99 -0.06
N SER A 308 -0.45 -13.90 0.51
CA SER A 308 0.93 -13.62 0.93
C SER A 308 1.05 -12.52 2.00
N ALA A 309 -0.02 -12.25 2.76
CA ALA A 309 0.06 -11.40 3.94
C ALA A 309 0.71 -12.17 5.09
N VAL A 310 1.41 -11.44 5.96
CA VAL A 310 2.04 -11.99 7.16
C VAL A 310 1.23 -11.55 8.37
N TYR A 311 0.86 -12.46 9.26
CA TYR A 311 0.01 -12.19 10.43
C TYR A 311 0.50 -12.93 11.67
N ILE A 312 0.06 -12.48 12.85
CA ILE A 312 0.29 -13.18 14.13
C ILE A 312 -0.93 -14.03 14.48
N ASN A 313 -0.72 -15.32 14.74
CA ASN A 313 -1.78 -16.20 15.26
C ASN A 313 -1.96 -16.05 16.78
N ASP A 314 -2.97 -16.72 17.34
CA ASP A 314 -3.27 -16.64 18.78
C ASP A 314 -2.15 -17.22 19.67
N ALA A 315 -1.28 -18.05 19.10
CA ALA A 315 -0.07 -18.58 19.74
C ALA A 315 1.15 -17.66 19.57
N THR A 316 0.97 -16.41 19.12
CA THR A 316 2.02 -15.40 18.90
C THR A 316 3.07 -15.76 17.85
N GLN A 317 2.77 -16.74 16.98
CA GLN A 317 3.65 -17.13 15.88
C GLN A 317 3.36 -16.27 14.65
N ILE A 318 4.44 -15.85 13.98
CA ILE A 318 4.40 -15.16 12.69
C ILE A 318 4.12 -16.21 11.60
N LEU A 319 3.01 -16.04 10.89
CA LEU A 319 2.59 -16.93 9.81
C LEU A 319 2.42 -16.14 8.52
N THR A 320 2.68 -16.78 7.38
CA THR A 320 2.34 -16.25 6.06
C THR A 320 1.11 -17.00 5.55
N VAL A 321 0.10 -16.28 5.08
CA VAL A 321 -1.02 -16.91 4.37
C VAL A 321 -0.49 -17.47 3.03
N PRO A 322 -0.59 -18.79 2.78
CA PRO A 322 -0.12 -19.36 1.52
C PRO A 322 -0.81 -18.73 0.31
N LYS A 323 -0.07 -18.58 -0.81
CA LYS A 323 -0.56 -18.04 -2.10
C LYS A 323 -1.83 -18.69 -2.66
N THR A 324 -2.24 -19.84 -2.12
CA THR A 324 -3.30 -20.72 -2.61
C THR A 324 -4.47 -20.89 -1.65
N SER A 325 -4.47 -20.27 -0.46
CA SER A 325 -5.59 -20.43 0.46
C SER A 325 -6.82 -19.75 -0.14
N ARG A 326 -7.73 -20.57 -0.67
CA ARG A 326 -9.11 -20.16 -0.93
C ARG A 326 -9.72 -19.92 0.43
N ILE A 327 -9.62 -18.70 0.95
CA ILE A 327 -10.45 -18.28 2.08
C ILE A 327 -11.86 -18.25 1.51
N ASN A 328 -12.60 -19.32 1.77
CA ASN A 328 -13.97 -19.48 1.35
C ASN A 328 -14.78 -18.40 2.08
N PRO A 329 -15.40 -17.43 1.37
CA PRO A 329 -16.17 -16.36 2.01
C PRO A 329 -17.37 -16.89 2.80
N ASP A 330 -17.81 -18.12 2.49
CA ASP A 330 -19.09 -18.69 2.93
C ASP A 330 -18.97 -19.73 4.05
N GLY A 331 -17.90 -19.66 4.86
CA GLY A 331 -17.88 -20.30 6.18
C GLY A 331 -17.45 -21.76 6.24
N VAL A 332 -16.15 -22.03 6.07
CA VAL A 332 -15.42 -23.09 6.81
C VAL A 332 -13.95 -22.66 7.00
N ASN A 333 -13.46 -22.77 8.24
CA ASN A 333 -12.11 -22.45 8.72
C ASN A 333 -11.01 -23.35 8.08
N PRO A 334 -9.83 -22.83 7.69
CA PRO A 334 -8.73 -23.69 7.23
C PRO A 334 -7.76 -24.16 8.33
N PHE A 335 -8.01 -23.96 9.63
CA PHE A 335 -7.39 -24.85 10.64
C PHE A 335 -8.08 -26.23 10.64
N GLU A 336 -8.01 -26.95 9.53
CA GLU A 336 -7.89 -28.41 9.57
C GLU A 336 -6.44 -28.78 9.32
N TRP A 337 -5.59 -28.49 10.31
CA TRP A 337 -4.34 -29.23 10.48
C TRP A 337 -4.68 -30.51 11.23
N LYS A 338 -5.06 -31.57 10.50
CA LYS A 338 -4.99 -32.94 11.02
C LYS A 338 -3.66 -33.52 10.56
N GLY A 339 -2.75 -33.71 11.51
CA GLY A 339 -1.41 -34.19 11.28
C GLY A 339 -1.39 -35.47 10.45
N ALA A 340 -0.50 -35.52 9.47
CA ALA A 340 0.06 -36.76 8.98
C ALA A 340 1.48 -36.48 8.49
N GLU A 341 2.41 -37.18 9.12
CA GLU A 341 3.83 -37.26 8.82
C GLU A 341 4.07 -37.52 7.33
N TRP A 342 4.96 -36.74 6.70
CA TRP A 342 5.60 -37.18 5.48
C TRP A 342 6.68 -38.20 5.83
N LYS A 343 6.31 -39.49 5.84
CA LYS A 343 7.31 -40.55 5.64
C LYS A 343 7.68 -40.56 4.17
N SER A 344 8.93 -40.17 3.90
CA SER A 344 9.57 -40.44 2.63
C SER A 344 9.79 -41.95 2.51
N ASP A 345 9.02 -42.64 1.68
CA ASP A 345 9.50 -43.87 1.07
C ASP A 345 9.42 -43.79 -0.46
N GLY A 346 10.58 -44.01 -1.06
CA GLY A 346 10.71 -44.12 -2.49
C GLY A 346 10.22 -45.48 -2.94
N ARG A 347 9.42 -45.49 -4.01
CA ARG A 347 9.54 -46.43 -5.13
C ARG A 347 8.53 -46.08 -6.22
N ARG A 348 9.02 -45.57 -7.35
CA ARG A 348 8.31 -45.70 -8.64
C ARG A 348 8.45 -47.15 -9.09
N LYS A 349 7.33 -47.86 -9.24
CA LYS A 349 7.19 -49.00 -10.15
C LYS A 349 5.90 -48.80 -10.93
N ASN A 350 6.02 -48.25 -12.15
CA ASN A 350 5.01 -48.48 -13.17
C ASN A 350 5.53 -49.62 -14.04
N ALA A 351 4.95 -50.81 -13.85
CA ALA A 351 5.02 -51.90 -14.80
C ALA A 351 3.95 -51.64 -15.89
N LEU A 352 4.34 -51.83 -17.15
CA LEU A 352 3.45 -51.94 -18.30
C LEU A 352 2.55 -53.19 -18.14
N PRO A 353 1.29 -53.18 -18.62
CA PRO A 353 0.56 -54.41 -18.83
C PRO A 353 0.85 -54.97 -20.23
N THR A 354 1.35 -56.20 -20.28
CA THR A 354 1.35 -57.08 -21.45
C THR A 354 0.09 -57.93 -21.49
N ASP A 355 -0.41 -58.11 -22.72
CA ASP A 355 -1.17 -59.22 -23.31
C ASP A 355 -2.64 -59.46 -22.93
N LYS A 356 -3.53 -59.26 -23.91
CA LYS A 356 -3.97 -60.31 -24.85
C LYS A 356 -4.45 -59.73 -26.18
#